data_AF-A0AA87SUS7-F1
#
_entry.id   AF-A0AA87SUS7-F1
#
_cell.length_a   1.000
_cell.length_b   1.000
_cell.length_c   1.000
_cell.angle_alpha   90.00
_cell.angle_beta   90.00
_cell.angle_gamma   90.00
#
_symmetry.space_group_name_H-M   'P 1'
#
loop_
_entity.id
_entity.type
_entity.pdbx_description
1 polymer ?
#
loop_
_entity_poly.entity_id
_entity_poly.type
_entity_poly.pdbx_seq_one_letter_code
_entity_poly.pdbx_strand_id
1 'polypeptide(L)'
;MKERTYKIVSDFSQSDEMVRKSISQLTQISWEDVFTKTVDQLNTNWKELGTDLSGELSGVLFFWDDTQEDIGLSVCFATDNNDPDDLLNEFDGGDNAVDFDFVFSKVVPTEVCEESERIHSSLKRELLDVLFEKAVAYSLTRTDFLKIKKMDPFYIYRAYAHDEPPTILLKVGKNKPEILDEEGFIRRRILKDHPYFSQIFGKEKWAEQYQDKFNEISQDNLANTLDLFLFTYWKEKSKPEYIKAIAELLPNASKTVQSNRLRLVLAGYFSINKKPELALQHLRELKEEEHLSTHFLWAREYFSSLEENPEFKEIVQWVKAMKR
;
A
#
# COMPACT_ATOMS: atom_id res chain seq x y z
N MET A 1 0.13 -6.31 -32.09
CA MET A 1 -0.86 -7.30 -31.64
C MET A 1 -0.89 -8.52 -32.54
N LYS A 2 -1.26 -8.38 -33.82
CA LYS A 2 -1.36 -9.51 -34.77
C LYS A 2 -0.12 -10.42 -34.83
N GLU A 3 1.09 -9.86 -34.93
CA GLU A 3 2.33 -10.65 -34.93
C GLU A 3 2.55 -11.43 -33.63
N ARG A 4 2.29 -10.80 -32.48
CA ARG A 4 2.40 -11.44 -31.16
C ARG A 4 1.40 -12.57 -30.99
N THR A 5 0.17 -12.36 -31.47
CA THR A 5 -0.85 -13.41 -31.54
C THR A 5 -0.36 -14.63 -32.31
N TYR A 6 0.20 -14.45 -33.51
CA TYR A 6 0.70 -15.58 -34.29
C TYR A 6 1.90 -16.26 -33.64
N LYS A 7 2.77 -15.51 -32.98
CA LYS A 7 3.90 -16.07 -32.22
C LYS A 7 3.38 -17.01 -31.12
N ILE A 8 2.45 -16.57 -30.29
CA ILE A 8 1.85 -17.39 -29.24
C ILE A 8 1.20 -18.64 -29.85
N VAL A 9 0.40 -18.49 -30.90
CA VAL A 9 -0.21 -19.65 -31.59
C VAL A 9 0.85 -20.65 -32.09
N SER A 10 1.99 -20.15 -32.59
CA SER A 10 3.11 -21.00 -33.01
C SER A 10 3.79 -21.70 -31.83
N ASP A 11 3.92 -21.04 -30.68
CA ASP A 11 4.60 -21.59 -29.50
C ASP A 11 3.87 -22.81 -28.90
N PHE A 12 2.57 -22.95 -29.19
CA PHE A 12 1.72 -24.08 -28.81
C PHE A 12 1.42 -25.06 -29.97
N SER A 13 2.16 -24.99 -31.09
CA SER A 13 1.83 -25.80 -32.28
C SER A 13 1.98 -27.32 -32.08
N GLN A 14 2.78 -27.74 -31.08
CA GLN A 14 3.06 -29.14 -30.74
C GLN A 14 2.25 -29.63 -29.53
N SER A 15 1.40 -28.78 -28.96
CA SER A 15 0.55 -29.08 -27.81
C SER A 15 -0.59 -30.05 -28.18
N ASP A 16 -1.28 -30.56 -27.16
CA ASP A 16 -2.47 -31.39 -27.35
C ASP A 16 -3.56 -30.70 -28.15
N GLU A 17 -4.43 -31.48 -28.79
CA GLU A 17 -5.46 -30.97 -29.70
C GLU A 17 -6.39 -29.95 -29.04
N MET A 18 -6.77 -30.17 -27.77
CA MET A 18 -7.59 -29.23 -27.00
C MET A 18 -6.90 -27.87 -26.84
N VAL A 19 -5.61 -27.86 -26.48
CA VAL A 19 -4.82 -26.64 -26.30
C VAL A 19 -4.67 -25.91 -27.62
N ARG A 20 -4.31 -26.63 -28.69
CA ARG A 20 -4.19 -26.05 -30.04
C ARG A 20 -5.48 -25.42 -30.52
N LYS A 21 -6.62 -26.07 -30.28
CA LYS A 21 -7.93 -25.55 -30.65
C LYS A 21 -8.28 -24.28 -29.86
N SER A 22 -8.00 -24.25 -28.56
CA SER A 22 -8.29 -23.10 -27.70
C SER A 22 -7.40 -21.91 -28.03
N ILE A 23 -6.08 -22.12 -28.14
CA ILE A 23 -5.12 -21.08 -28.55
C ILE A 23 -5.41 -20.54 -29.95
N SER A 24 -5.87 -21.37 -30.90
CA SER A 24 -6.21 -20.90 -32.24
C SER A 24 -7.32 -19.84 -32.25
N GLN A 25 -8.17 -19.79 -31.22
CA GLN A 25 -9.20 -18.76 -31.06
C GLN A 25 -8.60 -17.35 -30.95
N LEU A 26 -7.33 -17.21 -30.54
CA LEU A 26 -6.65 -15.92 -30.51
C LEU A 26 -6.63 -15.23 -31.89
N THR A 27 -6.59 -16.00 -32.97
CA THR A 27 -6.61 -15.46 -34.33
C THR A 27 -7.95 -14.83 -34.72
N GLN A 28 -9.01 -15.13 -33.96
CA GLN A 28 -10.35 -14.60 -34.14
C GLN A 28 -10.64 -13.41 -33.23
N ILE A 29 -9.74 -13.07 -32.30
CA ILE A 29 -9.90 -11.93 -31.40
C ILE A 29 -9.68 -10.63 -32.18
N SER A 30 -10.70 -9.78 -32.15
CA SER A 30 -10.60 -8.39 -32.60
C SER A 30 -9.91 -7.55 -31.53
N TRP A 31 -8.60 -7.33 -31.68
CA TRP A 31 -7.82 -6.52 -30.73
C TRP A 31 -8.27 -5.05 -30.68
N GLU A 32 -8.90 -4.56 -31.75
CA GLU A 32 -9.51 -3.22 -31.77
C GLU A 32 -10.74 -3.16 -30.85
N ASP A 33 -11.58 -4.20 -30.86
CA ASP A 33 -12.72 -4.29 -29.95
C ASP A 33 -12.27 -4.49 -28.50
N VAL A 34 -11.25 -5.32 -28.26
CA VAL A 34 -10.65 -5.49 -26.92
C VAL A 34 -10.12 -4.15 -26.41
N PHE A 35 -9.39 -3.40 -27.25
CA PHE A 35 -8.88 -2.08 -26.91
C PHE A 35 -10.01 -1.10 -26.57
N THR A 36 -11.04 -1.03 -27.42
CA THR A 36 -12.19 -0.14 -27.21
C THR A 36 -12.90 -0.46 -25.89
N LYS A 37 -13.20 -1.74 -25.63
CA LYS A 37 -13.79 -2.18 -24.36
C LYS A 37 -12.93 -1.85 -23.14
N THR A 38 -11.61 -2.02 -23.26
CA THR A 38 -10.67 -1.69 -22.18
C THR A 38 -10.69 -0.19 -21.88
N VAL A 39 -10.68 0.64 -22.92
CA VAL A 39 -10.79 2.10 -22.79
C VAL A 39 -12.13 2.51 -22.16
N ASP A 40 -13.23 1.85 -22.52
CA ASP A 40 -14.56 2.14 -21.97
C ASP A 40 -14.66 1.78 -20.48
N GLN A 41 -14.08 0.66 -20.07
CA GLN A 41 -13.96 0.28 -18.64
C GLN A 41 -13.11 1.30 -17.88
N LEU A 42 -11.95 1.69 -18.41
CA LEU A 42 -11.10 2.73 -17.80
C LEU A 42 -11.82 4.09 -17.69
N ASN A 43 -12.58 4.49 -18.72
CA ASN A 43 -13.35 5.74 -18.68
C ASN A 43 -14.45 5.69 -17.62
N THR A 44 -15.09 4.54 -17.44
CA THR A 44 -16.08 4.34 -16.36
C THR A 44 -15.43 4.52 -14.99
N ASN A 45 -14.28 3.87 -14.77
CA ASN A 45 -13.50 4.04 -13.54
C ASN A 45 -13.10 5.51 -13.30
N TRP A 46 -12.63 6.23 -14.32
CA TRP A 46 -12.30 7.66 -14.19
C TRP A 46 -13.50 8.52 -13.83
N LYS A 47 -14.67 8.21 -14.38
CA LYS A 47 -15.91 8.93 -14.08
C LYS A 47 -16.37 8.69 -12.64
N GLU A 48 -16.33 7.45 -12.18
CA GLU A 48 -16.68 7.06 -10.81
C GLU A 48 -15.71 7.69 -9.82
N LEU A 49 -14.40 7.51 -10.03
CA LEU A 49 -13.35 8.13 -9.23
C LEU A 49 -13.54 9.64 -9.14
N GLY A 50 -13.79 10.32 -10.26
CA GLY A 50 -14.02 11.77 -10.28
C GLY A 50 -15.25 12.25 -9.50
N THR A 51 -16.19 11.36 -9.19
CA THR A 51 -17.39 11.65 -8.39
C THR A 51 -17.12 11.49 -6.91
N ASP A 52 -16.35 10.47 -6.53
CA ASP A 52 -16.13 10.09 -5.13
C ASP A 52 -14.87 10.72 -4.51
N LEU A 53 -13.99 11.30 -5.34
CA LEU A 53 -12.72 11.86 -4.90
C LEU A 53 -12.90 13.04 -3.94
N SER A 54 -12.40 12.88 -2.71
CA SER A 54 -12.08 14.01 -1.83
C SER A 54 -10.61 14.38 -1.98
N GLY A 55 -10.32 15.59 -2.48
CA GLY A 55 -8.96 16.09 -2.67
C GLY A 55 -8.47 16.09 -4.13
N GLU A 56 -7.15 16.15 -4.31
CA GLU A 56 -6.48 16.04 -5.61
C GLU A 56 -5.92 14.64 -5.81
N LEU A 57 -6.23 14.02 -6.95
CA LEU A 57 -5.70 12.72 -7.31
C LEU A 57 -4.19 12.82 -7.52
N SER A 58 -3.43 11.99 -6.82
CA SER A 58 -1.97 12.09 -6.79
C SER A 58 -1.26 10.87 -7.35
N GLY A 59 -1.85 9.69 -7.18
CA GLY A 59 -1.36 8.45 -7.76
C GLY A 59 -2.49 7.45 -8.04
N VAL A 60 -2.25 6.55 -8.98
CA VAL A 60 -3.06 5.33 -9.17
C VAL A 60 -2.14 4.14 -9.37
N LEU A 61 -2.51 2.98 -8.84
CA LEU A 61 -1.78 1.73 -8.99
C LEU A 61 -2.72 0.71 -9.64
N PHE A 62 -2.29 0.15 -10.78
CA PHE A 62 -2.95 -1.00 -11.40
C PHE A 62 -2.18 -2.28 -11.12
N PHE A 63 -2.87 -3.37 -10.83
CA PHE A 63 -2.26 -4.68 -10.60
C PHE A 63 -3.21 -5.78 -11.04
N TRP A 64 -2.67 -6.95 -11.42
CA TRP A 64 -3.55 -8.10 -11.71
C TRP A 64 -4.16 -8.60 -10.41
N ASP A 65 -5.45 -8.89 -10.43
CA ASP A 65 -6.15 -9.47 -9.30
C ASP A 65 -5.83 -10.96 -9.18
N ASP A 66 -4.69 -11.25 -8.58
CA ASP A 66 -4.23 -12.61 -8.30
C ASP A 66 -5.02 -13.28 -7.15
N THR A 67 -5.99 -12.56 -6.56
CA THR A 67 -6.91 -13.08 -5.54
C THR A 67 -8.26 -13.54 -6.12
N GLN A 68 -8.65 -13.07 -7.31
CA GLN A 68 -9.92 -13.39 -7.96
C GLN A 68 -9.76 -13.81 -9.43
N GLU A 69 -9.75 -15.11 -9.69
CA GLU A 69 -9.71 -15.75 -11.03
C GLU A 69 -8.51 -15.36 -11.94
N ASP A 70 -7.76 -14.31 -11.59
CA ASP A 70 -6.59 -13.74 -12.28
C ASP A 70 -6.84 -13.24 -13.71
N ILE A 71 -8.11 -12.95 -14.04
CA ILE A 71 -8.54 -12.57 -15.39
C ILE A 71 -8.68 -11.06 -15.62
N GLY A 72 -8.36 -10.23 -14.62
CA GLY A 72 -8.57 -8.78 -14.66
C GLY A 72 -7.55 -7.97 -13.87
N LEU A 73 -7.59 -6.66 -14.06
CA LEU A 73 -6.78 -5.69 -13.34
C LEU A 73 -7.65 -4.95 -12.31
N SER A 74 -7.11 -4.80 -11.10
CA SER A 74 -7.65 -3.96 -10.04
C SER A 74 -6.89 -2.62 -9.98
N VAL A 75 -7.49 -1.63 -9.32
CA VAL A 75 -6.95 -0.28 -9.16
C VAL A 75 -7.05 0.22 -7.72
N CYS A 76 -5.97 0.84 -7.24
CA CYS A 76 -5.96 1.69 -6.05
C CYS A 76 -5.65 3.13 -6.44
N PHE A 77 -6.03 4.08 -5.60
CA PHE A 77 -5.71 5.49 -5.79
C PHE A 77 -5.25 6.16 -4.49
N ALA A 78 -4.46 7.20 -4.66
CA ALA A 78 -3.94 8.03 -3.58
C ALA A 78 -4.31 9.51 -3.84
N THR A 79 -4.43 10.29 -2.76
CA THR A 79 -4.85 11.69 -2.84
C THR A 79 -4.00 12.60 -1.96
N ASP A 80 -3.78 13.82 -2.42
CA ASP A 80 -3.14 14.92 -1.67
C ASP A 80 -1.67 14.67 -1.25
N ASN A 81 -0.99 13.68 -1.84
CA ASN A 81 0.45 13.44 -1.72
C ASN A 81 1.04 12.97 -3.04
N ASN A 82 1.99 13.70 -3.63
CA ASN A 82 2.64 13.29 -4.88
C ASN A 82 4.14 12.99 -4.73
N ASP A 83 4.61 12.69 -3.52
CA ASP A 83 5.93 12.10 -3.29
C ASP A 83 5.93 10.64 -3.80
N PRO A 84 6.71 10.30 -4.84
CA PRO A 84 6.67 8.96 -5.43
C PRO A 84 7.03 7.83 -4.49
N ASP A 85 7.90 8.09 -3.50
CA ASP A 85 8.35 7.09 -2.54
C ASP A 85 7.31 6.88 -1.43
N ASP A 86 6.51 7.91 -1.16
CA ASP A 86 5.46 7.88 -0.14
C ASP A 86 4.15 7.33 -0.70
N LEU A 87 3.83 7.67 -1.95
CA LEU A 87 2.65 7.20 -2.69
C LEU A 87 2.48 5.68 -2.66
N LEU A 88 3.59 4.93 -2.70
CA LEU A 88 3.55 3.46 -2.66
C LEU A 88 2.97 2.92 -1.35
N ASN A 89 2.99 3.72 -0.28
CA ASN A 89 2.47 3.37 1.04
C ASN A 89 1.03 3.90 1.28
N GLU A 90 0.44 4.55 0.27
CA GLU A 90 -0.91 5.11 0.35
C GLU A 90 -1.95 4.31 -0.42
N PHE A 91 -1.52 3.42 -1.31
CA PHE A 91 -2.43 2.52 -2.00
C PHE A 91 -2.98 1.49 -1.02
N ASP A 92 -4.27 1.59 -0.75
CA ASP A 92 -5.02 0.65 0.08
C ASP A 92 -6.23 0.10 -0.68
N GLY A 93 -6.60 -1.14 -0.41
CA GLY A 93 -7.70 -1.84 -1.06
C GLY A 93 -7.42 -2.28 -2.50
N GLY A 94 -8.42 -2.14 -3.37
CA GLY A 94 -8.36 -2.51 -4.78
C GLY A 94 -9.75 -2.77 -5.34
N ASP A 95 -10.20 -1.91 -6.26
CA ASP A 95 -11.46 -2.10 -6.98
C ASP A 95 -11.21 -2.65 -8.38
N ASN A 96 -12.17 -3.40 -8.93
CA ASN A 96 -12.07 -3.96 -10.27
C ASN A 96 -12.01 -2.84 -11.33
N ALA A 97 -10.90 -2.76 -12.06
CA ALA A 97 -10.68 -1.72 -13.06
C ALA A 97 -10.96 -2.21 -14.49
N VAL A 98 -10.44 -3.38 -14.84
CA VAL A 98 -10.59 -3.97 -16.17
C VAL A 98 -10.79 -5.47 -16.05
N ASP A 99 -11.93 -5.96 -16.51
CA ASP A 99 -12.21 -7.37 -16.67
C ASP A 99 -11.86 -7.82 -18.10
N PHE A 100 -10.98 -8.81 -18.24
CA PHE A 100 -10.63 -9.45 -19.52
C PHE A 100 -11.22 -10.85 -19.69
N ASP A 101 -12.21 -11.27 -18.90
CA ASP A 101 -12.88 -12.57 -19.04
C ASP A 101 -13.36 -12.81 -20.48
N PHE A 102 -13.83 -11.76 -21.16
CA PHE A 102 -14.27 -11.84 -22.56
C PHE A 102 -13.17 -12.23 -23.57
N VAL A 103 -11.90 -12.24 -23.15
CA VAL A 103 -10.75 -12.81 -23.85
C VAL A 103 -10.39 -14.17 -23.26
N PHE A 104 -10.26 -14.27 -21.93
CA PHE A 104 -9.85 -15.49 -21.24
C PHE A 104 -10.81 -16.65 -21.50
N SER A 105 -12.12 -16.45 -21.33
CA SER A 105 -13.19 -17.45 -21.59
C SER A 105 -13.18 -18.02 -23.02
N LYS A 106 -12.53 -17.36 -23.99
CA LYS A 106 -12.43 -17.83 -25.38
C LYS A 106 -11.17 -18.65 -25.65
N VAL A 107 -10.11 -18.42 -24.88
CA VAL A 107 -8.76 -18.88 -25.23
C VAL A 107 -8.20 -19.86 -24.20
N VAL A 108 -8.53 -19.68 -22.93
CA VAL A 108 -8.15 -20.61 -21.88
C VAL A 108 -9.11 -21.81 -21.92
N PRO A 109 -8.59 -23.04 -22.02
CA PRO A 109 -9.43 -24.23 -21.98
C PRO A 109 -10.25 -24.27 -20.67
N THR A 110 -11.51 -24.69 -20.77
CA THR A 110 -12.39 -24.85 -19.60
C THR A 110 -11.95 -25.99 -18.67
N GLU A 111 -11.18 -26.95 -19.19
CA GLU A 111 -10.57 -28.01 -18.39
C GLU A 111 -9.10 -27.64 -18.13
N VAL A 112 -8.73 -27.53 -16.85
CA VAL A 112 -7.36 -27.22 -16.44
C VAL A 112 -6.42 -28.31 -16.94
N CYS A 113 -5.44 -27.90 -17.75
CA CYS A 113 -4.37 -28.76 -18.26
C CYS A 113 -2.99 -28.21 -17.87
N GLU A 114 -1.94 -29.02 -18.04
CA GLU A 114 -0.55 -28.63 -17.69
C GLU A 114 -0.10 -27.33 -18.37
N GLU A 115 -0.64 -27.02 -19.54
CA GLU A 115 -0.29 -25.80 -20.29
C GLU A 115 -1.16 -24.59 -19.97
N SER A 116 -2.22 -24.74 -19.17
CA SER A 116 -3.18 -23.65 -18.89
C SER A 116 -2.51 -22.43 -18.25
N GLU A 117 -1.61 -22.63 -17.29
CA GLU A 117 -0.83 -21.53 -16.68
C GLU A 117 0.06 -20.81 -17.68
N ARG A 118 0.69 -21.58 -18.60
CA ARG A 118 1.55 -21.01 -19.65
C ARG A 118 0.74 -20.19 -20.65
N ILE A 119 -0.45 -20.66 -21.02
CA ILE A 119 -1.40 -19.92 -21.86
C ILE A 119 -1.80 -18.63 -21.16
N HIS A 120 -2.22 -18.73 -19.90
CA HIS A 120 -2.65 -17.60 -19.08
C HIS A 120 -1.56 -16.51 -18.99
N SER A 121 -0.34 -16.90 -18.61
CA SER A 121 0.81 -16.01 -18.53
C SER A 121 1.16 -15.35 -19.87
N SER A 122 1.10 -16.12 -20.98
CA SER A 122 1.35 -15.59 -22.33
C SER A 122 0.30 -14.56 -22.74
N LEU A 123 -0.98 -14.79 -22.41
CA LEU A 123 -2.05 -13.82 -22.68
C LEU A 123 -1.84 -12.52 -21.92
N LYS A 124 -1.59 -12.61 -20.61
CA LYS A 124 -1.32 -11.44 -19.76
C LYS A 124 -0.13 -10.65 -20.30
N ARG A 125 1.05 -11.27 -20.30
CA ARG A 125 2.33 -10.57 -20.52
C ARG A 125 2.56 -10.14 -21.96
N GLU A 126 2.21 -11.00 -22.93
CA GLU A 126 2.57 -10.72 -24.32
C GLU A 126 1.50 -9.89 -25.04
N LEU A 127 0.24 -9.94 -24.60
CA LEU A 127 -0.89 -9.30 -25.29
C LEU A 127 -1.61 -8.26 -24.42
N LEU A 128 -2.23 -8.68 -23.32
CA LEU A 128 -3.14 -7.82 -22.54
C LEU A 128 -2.40 -6.69 -21.85
N ASP A 129 -1.21 -6.94 -21.30
CA ASP A 129 -0.35 -5.93 -20.70
C ASP A 129 -0.02 -4.82 -21.70
N VAL A 130 0.39 -5.18 -22.91
CA VAL A 130 0.74 -4.24 -23.98
C VAL A 130 -0.48 -3.44 -24.46
N LEU A 131 -1.64 -4.10 -24.52
CA LEU A 131 -2.89 -3.45 -24.91
C LEU A 131 -3.37 -2.49 -23.82
N PHE A 132 -3.32 -2.92 -22.56
CA PHE A 132 -3.70 -2.15 -21.39
C PHE A 132 -2.89 -0.86 -21.28
N GLU A 133 -1.56 -0.92 -21.39
CA GLU A 133 -0.72 0.28 -21.29
C GLU A 133 -1.08 1.34 -22.35
N LYS A 134 -1.41 0.89 -23.56
CA LYS A 134 -1.91 1.77 -24.63
C LYS A 134 -3.30 2.32 -24.32
N ALA A 135 -4.18 1.48 -23.76
CA ALA A 135 -5.54 1.86 -23.40
C ALA A 135 -5.53 2.88 -22.26
N VAL A 136 -4.66 2.71 -21.26
CA VAL A 136 -4.39 3.71 -20.22
C VAL A 136 -3.93 5.00 -20.85
N ALA A 137 -2.84 5.00 -21.62
CA ALA A 137 -2.33 6.22 -22.25
C ALA A 137 -3.40 6.96 -23.07
N TYR A 138 -4.26 6.23 -23.77
CA TYR A 138 -5.37 6.82 -24.51
C TYR A 138 -6.49 7.34 -23.60
N SER A 139 -6.85 6.61 -22.54
CA SER A 139 -7.90 7.02 -21.59
C SER A 139 -7.55 8.33 -20.87
N LEU A 140 -6.26 8.63 -20.67
CA LEU A 140 -5.81 9.92 -20.11
C LEU A 140 -6.12 11.13 -21.01
N THR A 141 -6.44 10.91 -22.29
CA THR A 141 -6.87 11.98 -23.22
C THR A 141 -8.38 12.21 -23.19
N ARG A 142 -9.13 11.37 -22.46
CA ARG A 142 -10.59 11.37 -22.46
C ARG A 142 -11.13 12.36 -21.45
N THR A 143 -12.31 12.89 -21.79
CA THR A 143 -12.95 13.99 -21.06
C THR A 143 -13.14 13.69 -19.58
N ASP A 144 -13.49 12.45 -19.21
CA ASP A 144 -13.76 12.12 -17.81
C ASP A 144 -12.50 12.15 -16.96
N PHE A 145 -11.37 11.61 -17.45
CA PHE A 145 -10.08 11.80 -16.78
C PHE A 145 -9.68 13.28 -16.70
N LEU A 146 -9.86 14.05 -17.78
CA LEU A 146 -9.47 15.46 -17.82
C LEU A 146 -10.22 16.33 -16.79
N LYS A 147 -11.45 15.95 -16.40
CA LYS A 147 -12.23 16.66 -15.37
C LYS A 147 -11.73 16.44 -13.94
N ILE A 148 -11.03 15.33 -13.67
CA ILE A 148 -10.54 15.01 -12.32
C ILE A 148 -9.52 16.07 -11.88
N LYS A 149 -9.60 16.55 -10.64
CA LYS A 149 -8.55 17.42 -10.09
C LYS A 149 -7.35 16.57 -9.71
N LYS A 150 -6.15 16.93 -10.17
CA LYS A 150 -4.93 16.11 -10.02
C LYS A 150 -3.76 16.97 -9.56
N MET A 151 -2.86 16.35 -8.81
CA MET A 151 -1.55 16.93 -8.52
C MET A 151 -0.66 16.94 -9.77
N ASP A 152 0.32 17.85 -9.82
CA ASP A 152 1.37 17.87 -10.85
C ASP A 152 2.74 17.71 -10.18
N PRO A 153 3.46 16.60 -10.41
CA PRO A 153 3.09 15.48 -11.29
C PRO A 153 2.08 14.51 -10.66
N PHE A 154 1.36 13.79 -11.52
CA PHE A 154 0.49 12.65 -11.21
C PHE A 154 1.14 11.36 -11.72
N TYR A 155 1.16 10.33 -10.90
CA TYR A 155 1.84 9.07 -11.19
C TYR A 155 0.86 7.91 -11.40
N ILE A 156 1.11 7.13 -12.45
CA ILE A 156 0.40 5.88 -12.72
C ILE A 156 1.41 4.75 -12.55
N TYR A 157 1.12 3.87 -11.62
CA TYR A 157 1.92 2.72 -11.29
C TYR A 157 1.30 1.44 -11.82
N ARG A 158 2.16 0.43 -11.95
CA ARG A 158 1.79 -0.92 -12.31
C ARG A 158 2.56 -1.92 -11.46
N ALA A 159 1.85 -2.85 -10.83
CA ALA A 159 2.43 -4.06 -10.27
C ALA A 159 1.90 -5.30 -11.03
N TYR A 160 2.61 -6.42 -10.95
CA TYR A 160 2.13 -7.66 -11.56
C TYR A 160 1.14 -8.40 -10.68
N ALA A 161 1.23 -8.22 -9.36
CA ALA A 161 0.34 -8.76 -8.32
C ALA A 161 0.28 -7.76 -7.15
N HIS A 162 -0.66 -7.94 -6.21
CA HIS A 162 -0.82 -7.02 -5.07
C HIS A 162 0.43 -6.91 -4.18
N ASP A 163 1.19 -7.99 -4.05
CA ASP A 163 2.42 -8.05 -3.23
C ASP A 163 3.72 -7.75 -4.01
N GLU A 164 3.63 -7.51 -5.32
CA GLU A 164 4.80 -7.23 -6.13
C GLU A 164 5.16 -5.72 -6.15
N PRO A 165 6.46 -5.37 -6.14
CA PRO A 165 6.88 -3.98 -6.11
C PRO A 165 6.39 -3.24 -7.37
N PRO A 166 5.64 -2.14 -7.21
CA PRO A 166 5.09 -1.39 -8.33
C PRO A 166 6.18 -0.63 -9.09
N THR A 167 5.95 -0.48 -10.39
CA THR A 167 6.80 0.32 -11.29
C THR A 167 6.00 1.47 -11.88
N ILE A 168 6.66 2.60 -12.17
CA ILE A 168 6.00 3.73 -12.81
C ILE A 168 5.70 3.37 -14.27
N LEU A 169 4.42 3.30 -14.60
CA LEU A 169 3.94 3.12 -15.96
C LEU A 169 3.94 4.45 -16.72
N LEU A 170 3.34 5.50 -16.12
CA LEU A 170 3.26 6.82 -16.72
C LEU A 170 3.41 7.92 -15.66
N LYS A 171 4.00 9.04 -16.09
CA LYS A 171 4.04 10.29 -15.33
C LYS A 171 3.33 11.38 -16.14
N VAL A 172 2.30 11.98 -15.56
CA VAL A 172 1.58 13.11 -16.16
C VAL A 172 1.98 14.39 -15.44
N GLY A 173 2.28 15.45 -16.20
CA GLY A 173 2.78 16.70 -15.65
C GLY A 173 4.31 16.83 -15.70
N LYS A 174 4.80 18.05 -15.47
CA LYS A 174 6.22 18.41 -15.64
C LYS A 174 6.85 19.00 -14.38
N ASN A 175 6.04 19.30 -13.37
CA ASN A 175 6.56 19.88 -12.15
C ASN A 175 7.34 18.85 -11.34
N LYS A 176 8.02 19.35 -10.30
CA LYS A 176 8.63 18.50 -9.29
C LYS A 176 7.55 18.04 -8.30
N PRO A 177 7.65 16.82 -7.75
CA PRO A 177 6.78 16.39 -6.67
C PRO A 177 6.88 17.35 -5.48
N GLU A 178 5.75 17.63 -4.86
CA GLU A 178 5.63 18.36 -3.61
C GLU A 178 5.79 17.34 -2.48
N ILE A 179 7.00 17.28 -1.92
CA ILE A 179 7.31 16.43 -0.78
C ILE A 179 6.72 17.08 0.47
N LEU A 180 5.93 16.33 1.23
CA LEU A 180 5.38 16.81 2.49
C LEU A 180 6.51 17.09 3.48
N ASP A 181 6.47 18.24 4.13
CA ASP A 181 7.27 18.46 5.33
C ASP A 181 6.65 17.74 6.53
N GLU A 182 7.33 17.77 7.67
CA GLU A 182 6.89 17.11 8.91
C GLU A 182 5.46 17.53 9.31
N GLU A 183 5.12 18.82 9.17
CA GLU A 183 3.78 19.32 9.49
C GLU A 183 2.74 18.86 8.46
N GLY A 184 3.10 18.88 7.18
CA GLY A 184 2.29 18.38 6.07
C GLY A 184 1.96 16.91 6.23
N PHE A 185 2.95 16.09 6.56
CA PHE A 185 2.79 14.66 6.83
C PHE A 185 1.81 14.42 7.99
N ILE A 186 2.03 15.05 9.15
CA ILE A 186 1.12 14.90 10.31
C ILE A 186 -0.32 15.26 9.93
N ARG A 187 -0.51 16.39 9.24
CA ARG A 187 -1.86 16.85 8.89
C ARG A 187 -2.53 15.99 7.83
N ARG A 188 -1.82 15.64 6.76
CA ARG A 188 -2.41 14.96 5.59
C ARG A 188 -2.42 13.45 5.69
N ARG A 189 -1.49 12.84 6.45
CA ARG A 189 -1.43 11.38 6.59
C ARG A 189 -1.99 10.87 7.91
N ILE A 190 -1.77 11.59 9.01
CA ILE A 190 -2.30 11.14 10.32
C ILE A 190 -3.69 11.71 10.57
N LEU A 191 -3.84 13.04 10.49
CA LEU A 191 -5.07 13.71 10.92
C LEU A 191 -6.20 13.68 9.88
N LYS A 192 -5.90 13.45 8.60
CA LYS A 192 -6.92 13.25 7.55
C LYS A 192 -7.72 11.97 7.81
N ASP A 193 -7.01 10.87 8.02
CA ASP A 193 -7.61 9.54 8.17
C ASP A 193 -8.02 9.26 9.62
N HIS A 194 -7.36 9.90 10.59
CA HIS A 194 -7.60 9.73 12.02
C HIS A 194 -7.77 11.09 12.73
N PRO A 195 -8.84 11.85 12.44
CA PRO A 195 -9.04 13.21 12.97
C PRO A 195 -9.11 13.27 14.51
N TYR A 196 -9.47 12.16 15.16
CA TYR A 196 -9.50 12.04 16.62
C TYR A 196 -8.09 12.03 17.26
N PHE A 197 -7.02 11.75 16.50
CA PHE A 197 -5.64 11.92 16.99
C PHE A 197 -5.20 13.38 17.05
N SER A 198 -6.04 14.34 16.66
CA SER A 198 -5.75 15.78 16.78
C SER A 198 -5.49 16.24 18.21
N GLN A 199 -5.91 15.48 19.22
CA GLN A 199 -5.56 15.77 20.61
C GLN A 199 -4.07 15.51 20.92
N ILE A 200 -3.41 14.65 20.14
CA ILE A 200 -1.98 14.31 20.26
C ILE A 200 -1.16 15.11 19.25
N PHE A 201 -1.58 15.10 17.98
CA PHE A 201 -0.82 15.68 16.87
C PHE A 201 -1.34 17.06 16.42
N GLY A 202 -2.25 17.67 17.18
CA GLY A 202 -2.73 19.02 16.93
C GLY A 202 -1.66 20.09 17.19
N LYS A 203 -1.92 21.31 16.71
CA LYS A 203 -0.99 22.45 16.86
C LYS A 203 -0.76 22.93 18.29
N GLU A 204 -1.61 22.53 19.23
CA GLU A 204 -1.36 22.77 20.64
C GLU A 204 -0.37 21.69 21.12
N LYS A 205 0.87 22.08 21.42
CA LYS A 205 1.88 21.18 21.99
C LYS A 205 1.26 20.37 23.14
N TRP A 206 1.48 19.07 23.15
CA TRP A 206 1.04 18.18 24.23
C TRP A 206 1.41 18.78 25.60
N ALA A 207 0.39 19.15 26.36
CA ALA A 207 0.52 19.63 27.74
C ALA A 207 -0.08 18.58 28.69
N GLU A 208 0.48 18.45 29.89
CA GLU A 208 0.03 17.51 30.93
C GLU A 208 -1.48 17.66 31.27
N GLN A 209 -2.09 18.80 30.95
CA GLN A 209 -3.53 19.04 31.07
C GLN A 209 -4.43 18.20 30.14
N TYR A 210 -3.88 17.49 29.14
CA TYR A 210 -4.65 16.64 28.22
C TYR A 210 -4.68 15.15 28.62
N GLN A 211 -4.17 14.79 29.82
CA GLN A 211 -4.21 13.42 30.33
C GLN A 211 -5.63 12.83 30.37
N ASP A 212 -6.62 13.63 30.76
CA ASP A 212 -8.01 13.17 30.81
C ASP A 212 -8.58 12.91 29.41
N LYS A 213 -8.17 13.69 28.40
CA LYS A 213 -8.59 13.52 26.99
C LYS A 213 -7.90 12.33 26.32
N PHE A 214 -6.66 12.01 26.70
CA PHE A 214 -5.95 10.83 26.19
C PHE A 214 -6.69 9.52 26.46
N ASN A 215 -7.43 9.46 27.57
CA ASN A 215 -8.24 8.29 27.94
C ASN A 215 -9.49 8.12 27.05
N GLU A 216 -9.87 9.14 26.28
CA GLU A 216 -10.99 9.09 25.34
C GLU A 216 -10.57 8.53 23.97
N ILE A 217 -9.26 8.42 23.70
CA ILE A 217 -8.71 7.82 22.48
C ILE A 217 -8.50 6.32 22.68
N SER A 218 -8.91 5.51 21.70
CA SER A 218 -8.55 4.09 21.66
C SER A 218 -7.03 3.93 21.56
N GLN A 219 -6.40 3.51 22.65
CA GLN A 219 -4.96 3.26 22.72
C GLN A 219 -4.52 2.14 21.79
N ASP A 220 -5.38 1.16 21.53
CA ASP A 220 -5.08 0.07 20.60
C ASP A 220 -5.11 0.57 19.14
N ASN A 221 -6.06 1.44 18.79
CA ASN A 221 -6.05 2.08 17.46
C ASN A 221 -4.80 2.95 17.28
N LEU A 222 -4.43 3.74 18.31
CA LEU A 222 -3.21 4.53 18.28
C LEU A 222 -1.97 3.64 18.12
N ALA A 223 -1.90 2.53 18.87
CA ALA A 223 -0.80 1.59 18.75
C ALA A 223 -0.72 1.00 17.34
N ASN A 224 -1.84 0.59 16.74
CA ASN A 224 -1.89 0.03 15.38
C ASN A 224 -1.39 1.03 14.35
N THR A 225 -1.92 2.25 14.36
CA THR A 225 -1.52 3.30 13.41
C THR A 225 -0.04 3.65 13.55
N LEU A 226 0.44 3.81 14.79
CA LEU A 226 1.84 4.15 15.06
C LEU A 226 2.79 3.02 14.68
N ASP A 227 2.41 1.76 14.89
CA ASP A 227 3.18 0.58 14.51
C ASP A 227 3.26 0.45 12.99
N LEU A 228 2.16 0.70 12.27
CA LEU A 228 2.14 0.78 10.81
C LEU A 228 3.14 1.83 10.31
N PHE A 229 3.13 3.04 10.87
CA PHE A 229 4.09 4.07 10.45
C PHE A 229 5.55 3.73 10.79
N LEU A 230 5.83 3.05 11.91
CA LEU A 230 7.18 2.53 12.18
C LEU A 230 7.59 1.51 11.11
N PHE A 231 6.71 0.57 10.78
CA PHE A 231 6.99 -0.42 9.75
C PHE A 231 7.25 0.27 8.40
N THR A 232 6.33 1.11 7.95
CA THR A 232 6.41 1.80 6.65
C THR A 232 7.59 2.76 6.54
N TYR A 233 7.78 3.67 7.50
CA TYR A 233 8.73 4.78 7.33
C TYR A 233 10.09 4.54 7.97
N TRP A 234 10.17 3.72 9.03
CA TRP A 234 11.45 3.39 9.68
C TRP A 234 12.07 2.12 9.10
N LYS A 235 11.32 1.01 9.02
CA LYS A 235 11.87 -0.29 8.62
C LYS A 235 12.33 -0.28 7.16
N GLU A 236 11.54 0.32 6.29
CA GLU A 236 11.89 0.48 4.87
C GLU A 236 12.88 1.63 4.63
N LYS A 237 13.21 2.39 5.69
CA LYS A 237 14.13 3.56 5.68
C LYS A 237 13.76 4.61 4.63
N SER A 238 12.47 4.79 4.38
CA SER A 238 11.96 5.72 3.37
C SER A 238 11.97 7.17 3.88
N LYS A 239 11.48 7.43 5.10
CA LYS A 239 11.29 8.80 5.65
C LYS A 239 11.54 8.89 7.17
N PRO A 240 12.79 8.80 7.65
CA PRO A 240 13.10 8.87 9.08
C PRO A 240 12.66 10.19 9.77
N GLU A 241 12.56 11.29 9.02
CA GLU A 241 12.05 12.58 9.49
C GLU A 241 10.59 12.52 9.97
N TYR A 242 9.72 11.71 9.34
CA TYR A 242 8.33 11.54 9.76
C TYR A 242 8.24 10.84 11.11
N ILE A 243 9.08 9.82 11.32
CA ILE A 243 9.17 9.10 12.60
C ILE A 243 9.63 10.04 13.72
N LYS A 244 10.59 10.92 13.41
CA LYS A 244 11.04 11.94 14.34
C LYS A 244 9.92 12.93 14.67
N ALA A 245 9.19 13.43 13.66
CA ALA A 245 8.08 14.35 13.85
C ALA A 245 6.98 13.76 14.74
N ILE A 246 6.60 12.50 14.50
CA ILE A 246 5.68 11.76 15.37
C ILE A 246 6.23 11.72 16.80
N ALA A 247 7.48 11.26 16.99
CA ALA A 247 8.10 11.10 18.30
C ALA A 247 8.24 12.39 19.12
N GLU A 248 8.19 13.56 18.49
CA GLU A 248 8.21 14.86 19.17
C GLU A 248 6.84 15.26 19.75
N LEU A 249 5.76 14.69 19.21
CA LEU A 249 4.38 15.00 19.59
C LEU A 249 3.76 13.92 20.49
N LEU A 250 4.37 12.73 20.57
CA LEU A 250 3.87 11.63 21.38
C LEU A 250 3.86 11.94 22.90
N PRO A 251 2.93 11.35 23.67
CA PRO A 251 2.89 11.52 25.12
C PRO A 251 4.14 10.97 25.81
N ASN A 252 4.84 11.83 26.55
CA ASN A 252 6.02 11.42 27.33
C ASN A 252 5.66 10.82 28.71
N ALA A 253 4.43 11.04 29.19
CA ALA A 253 4.00 10.59 30.50
C ALA A 253 3.54 9.11 30.46
N SER A 254 4.40 8.19 30.88
CA SER A 254 4.10 6.74 30.88
C SER A 254 2.85 6.34 31.68
N LYS A 255 2.43 7.16 32.66
CA LYS A 255 1.31 6.86 33.55
C LYS A 255 -0.06 6.88 32.86
N THR A 256 -0.18 7.56 31.72
CA THR A 256 -1.47 7.69 30.98
C THR A 256 -1.67 6.56 29.98
N VAL A 257 -0.61 5.81 29.68
CA VAL A 257 -0.64 4.66 28.78
C VAL A 257 -1.07 3.44 29.59
N GLN A 258 -2.06 2.70 29.13
CA GLN A 258 -2.60 1.54 29.83
C GLN A 258 -2.34 0.23 29.07
N SER A 259 -2.22 0.29 27.74
CA SER A 259 -1.98 -0.86 26.87
C SER A 259 -0.47 -1.18 26.73
N ASN A 260 -0.10 -2.44 26.95
CA ASN A 260 1.26 -2.92 26.68
C ASN A 260 1.69 -2.68 25.23
N ARG A 261 0.77 -2.85 24.28
CA ARG A 261 1.05 -2.65 22.85
C ARG A 261 1.46 -1.21 22.58
N LEU A 262 0.70 -0.25 23.10
CA LEU A 262 1.05 1.17 22.97
C LEU A 262 2.36 1.49 23.69
N ARG A 263 2.63 0.91 24.87
CA ARG A 263 3.93 1.09 25.57
C ARG A 263 5.11 0.68 24.71
N LEU A 264 5.05 -0.48 24.07
CA LEU A 264 6.11 -0.98 23.20
C LEU A 264 6.33 -0.06 21.99
N VAL A 265 5.24 0.37 21.34
CA VAL A 265 5.31 1.24 20.18
C VAL A 265 5.90 2.61 20.54
N LEU A 266 5.42 3.25 21.62
CA LEU A 266 5.96 4.53 22.09
C LEU A 266 7.45 4.42 22.47
N ALA A 267 7.83 3.35 23.17
CA ALA A 267 9.23 3.09 23.48
C ALA A 267 10.08 2.94 22.21
N GLY A 268 9.53 2.35 21.14
CA GLY A 268 10.17 2.22 19.84
C GLY A 268 10.49 3.58 19.24
N TYR A 269 9.49 4.47 19.16
CA TYR A 269 9.67 5.86 18.70
C TYR A 269 10.73 6.61 19.53
N PHE A 270 10.70 6.49 20.85
CA PHE A 270 11.67 7.17 21.71
C PHE A 270 13.08 6.59 21.61
N SER A 271 13.23 5.28 21.47
CA SER A 271 14.52 4.62 21.22
C SER A 271 15.12 5.09 19.90
N ILE A 272 14.33 5.06 18.82
CA ILE A 272 14.74 5.51 17.48
C ILE A 272 15.17 6.98 17.52
N ASN A 273 14.40 7.83 18.21
CA ASN A 273 14.68 9.26 18.34
C ASN A 273 15.72 9.60 19.43
N LYS A 274 16.53 8.61 19.86
CA LYS A 274 17.64 8.78 20.83
C LYS A 274 17.21 9.38 22.17
N LYS A 275 16.02 9.02 22.65
CA LYS A 275 15.48 9.35 23.98
C LYS A 275 15.40 8.09 24.85
N PRO A 276 16.53 7.47 25.23
CA PRO A 276 16.55 6.16 25.88
C PRO A 276 15.82 6.15 27.23
N GLU A 277 15.91 7.23 28.02
CA GLU A 277 15.22 7.32 29.31
C GLU A 277 13.70 7.30 29.17
N LEU A 278 13.15 7.96 28.15
CA LEU A 278 11.71 7.90 27.88
C LEU A 278 11.31 6.50 27.40
N ALA A 279 12.11 5.87 26.53
CA ALA A 279 11.85 4.51 26.10
C ALA A 279 11.80 3.54 27.30
N LEU A 280 12.82 3.58 28.17
CA LEU A 280 12.88 2.77 29.38
C LEU A 280 11.72 3.07 30.33
N GLN A 281 11.32 4.33 30.49
CA GLN A 281 10.17 4.71 31.32
C GLN A 281 8.87 4.00 30.87
N HIS A 282 8.64 3.85 29.57
CA HIS A 282 7.48 3.10 29.08
C HIS A 282 7.64 1.58 29.24
N LEU A 283 8.85 1.05 29.06
CA LEU A 283 9.13 -0.39 29.19
C LEU A 283 9.05 -0.88 30.65
N ARG A 284 9.42 -0.05 31.64
CA ARG A 284 9.27 -0.36 33.08
C ARG A 284 7.84 -0.66 33.50
N GLU A 285 6.88 -0.08 32.79
CA GLU A 285 5.46 -0.12 33.13
C GLU A 285 4.71 -1.24 32.36
N LEU A 286 5.44 -2.11 31.66
CA LEU A 286 4.87 -3.32 31.04
C LEU A 286 4.27 -4.23 32.10
N LYS A 287 3.09 -4.78 31.82
CA LYS A 287 2.37 -5.70 32.71
C LYS A 287 2.39 -7.11 32.15
N GLU A 288 2.36 -8.11 33.02
CA GLU A 288 2.26 -9.51 32.59
C GLU A 288 0.93 -9.76 31.88
N GLU A 289 1.00 -10.20 30.61
CA GLU A 289 -0.14 -10.51 29.75
C GLU A 289 0.24 -11.65 28.78
N GLU A 290 -0.76 -12.45 28.36
CA GLU A 290 -0.58 -13.68 27.57
C GLU A 290 0.29 -13.49 26.31
N HIS A 291 0.13 -12.37 25.60
CA HIS A 291 0.81 -12.12 24.33
C HIS A 291 1.97 -11.12 24.41
N LEU A 292 2.37 -10.68 25.62
CA LEU A 292 3.43 -9.69 25.79
C LEU A 292 4.75 -10.17 25.16
N SER A 293 5.14 -11.43 25.37
CA SER A 293 6.40 -11.96 24.86
C SER A 293 6.49 -11.94 23.33
N THR A 294 5.37 -12.20 22.64
CA THR A 294 5.26 -12.15 21.19
C THR A 294 5.32 -10.71 20.68
N HIS A 295 4.54 -9.80 21.26
CA HIS A 295 4.55 -8.38 20.88
C HIS A 295 5.92 -7.74 21.10
N PHE A 296 6.59 -8.07 22.20
CA PHE A 296 7.94 -7.58 22.50
C PHE A 296 8.97 -8.08 21.49
N LEU A 297 8.85 -9.34 21.03
CA LEU A 297 9.73 -9.89 20.01
C LEU A 297 9.61 -9.11 18.69
N TRP A 298 8.39 -8.77 18.27
CA TRP A 298 8.16 -7.96 17.08
C TRP A 298 8.73 -6.55 17.21
N ALA A 299 8.52 -5.89 18.35
CA ALA A 299 9.04 -4.55 18.60
C ALA A 299 10.56 -4.47 18.79
N ARG A 300 11.24 -5.62 18.98
CA ARG A 300 12.66 -5.67 19.39
C ARG A 300 13.59 -4.90 18.47
N GLU A 301 13.32 -4.91 17.16
CA GLU A 301 14.16 -4.23 16.17
C GLU A 301 14.25 -2.71 16.42
N TYR A 302 13.20 -2.09 16.97
CA TYR A 302 13.17 -0.66 17.30
C TYR A 302 14.01 -0.31 18.54
N PHE A 303 14.41 -1.29 19.34
CA PHE A 303 15.20 -1.12 20.56
C PHE A 303 16.71 -1.33 20.36
N SER A 304 17.19 -1.38 19.10
CA SER A 304 18.60 -1.59 18.79
C SER A 304 19.55 -0.65 19.55
N SER A 305 19.13 0.59 19.83
CA SER A 305 19.93 1.57 20.58
C SER A 305 20.04 1.27 22.08
N LEU A 306 19.16 0.42 22.62
CA LEU A 306 19.07 0.05 24.03
C LEU A 306 19.73 -1.29 24.34
N GLU A 307 20.16 -2.07 23.34
CA GLU A 307 20.66 -3.44 23.54
C GLU A 307 21.85 -3.53 24.52
N GLU A 308 22.65 -2.46 24.64
CA GLU A 308 23.75 -2.40 25.63
C GLU A 308 23.36 -1.83 26.99
N ASN A 309 22.16 -1.28 27.15
CA ASN A 309 21.68 -0.73 28.40
C ASN A 309 21.39 -1.86 29.41
N PRO A 310 21.98 -1.83 30.63
CA PRO A 310 21.78 -2.89 31.63
C PRO A 310 20.32 -3.11 32.01
N GLU A 311 19.55 -2.03 32.16
CA GLU A 311 18.14 -2.09 32.52
C GLU A 311 17.30 -2.73 31.41
N PHE A 312 17.58 -2.37 30.15
CA PHE A 312 16.92 -3.01 29.01
C PHE A 312 17.22 -4.52 28.96
N LYS A 313 18.47 -4.93 29.27
CA LYS A 313 18.85 -6.35 29.35
C LYS A 313 18.03 -7.09 30.43
N GLU A 314 17.77 -6.47 31.58
CA GLU A 314 16.91 -7.03 32.63
C GLU A 314 15.46 -7.18 32.16
N ILE A 315 14.89 -6.16 31.51
CA ILE A 315 13.54 -6.21 30.94
C ILE A 315 13.42 -7.33 29.90
N VAL A 316 14.40 -7.47 29.00
CA VAL A 316 14.45 -8.55 28.01
C VAL A 316 14.48 -9.92 28.68
N GLN A 317 15.24 -10.10 29.76
CA GLN A 317 15.27 -11.36 30.50
C GLN A 317 13.93 -11.66 31.17
N TRP A 318 13.31 -10.67 31.79
CA TRP A 318 11.99 -10.78 32.42
C TRP A 318 10.92 -11.18 31.40
N VAL A 319 10.81 -10.50 30.25
CA VAL A 319 9.85 -10.86 29.19
C VAL A 319 10.10 -12.27 28.65
N LYS A 320 11.36 -12.68 28.49
CA LYS A 320 11.70 -14.04 28.02
C LYS A 320 11.26 -15.12 29.01
N ALA A 321 11.27 -14.83 30.31
CA ALA A 321 10.86 -15.76 31.35
C ALA A 321 9.34 -16.02 31.35
N MET A 322 8.55 -15.19 30.67
CA MET A 322 7.09 -15.32 30.55
C MET A 322 6.63 -16.36 29.53
N LYS A 323 7.53 -17.01 28.79
CA LYS A 323 7.16 -18.12 27.91
C LYS A 323 6.60 -19.29 28.73
N ARG A 324 5.27 -19.36 28.85
CA ARG A 324 4.49 -20.54 29.25
C ARG A 324 3.42 -20.82 28.22
#